data_AF-A0A2U9PJ85-F1
#
_entry.id   AF-A0A2U9PJ85-F1
#
_cell.length_a   1.000
_cell.length_b   1.000
_cell.length_c   1.000
_cell.angle_alpha   90.00
_cell.angle_beta   90.00
_cell.angle_gamma   90.00
#
_symmetry.space_group_name_H-M   'P 1'
#
loop_
_entity.id
_entity.type
_entity.pdbx_description
1 polymer ?
#
loop_
_entity_poly.entity_id
_entity_poly.type
_entity_poly.pdbx_seq_one_letter_code
_entity_poly.pdbx_strand_id
1 'polypeptide(L)'
;MSPSASEDSAPEEHAVLLEWEDGEPPLDFILAVEDRLMEVVDSQPGIGEVDGNEVGSDTATIYLYGPDCEHLWSAIEPTVRGLEPTPTRVTIRPGGPDTPGRDLTLR
;
A
#
# COMPACT_ATOMS: atom_id res chain seq x y z
N MET A 1 -7.17 40.23 -13.44
CA MET A 1 -6.11 39.63 -14.29
C MET A 1 -5.03 39.17 -13.32
N SER A 2 -4.88 37.91 -12.91
CA SER A 2 -5.56 36.64 -13.14
C SER A 2 -5.15 35.75 -11.93
N PRO A 3 -6.00 34.91 -11.32
CA PRO A 3 -5.46 33.75 -10.63
C PRO A 3 -4.98 32.78 -11.70
N SER A 4 -3.66 32.59 -11.75
CA SER A 4 -2.99 31.70 -12.69
C SER A 4 -2.81 30.34 -12.04
N ALA A 5 -3.18 29.31 -12.80
CA ALA A 5 -3.07 27.88 -12.51
C ALA A 5 -3.90 27.40 -11.32
N SER A 6 -5.03 26.77 -11.64
CA SER A 6 -5.57 25.64 -10.90
C SER A 6 -4.42 24.84 -10.29
N GLU A 7 -4.36 24.75 -8.96
CA GLU A 7 -3.64 23.68 -8.31
C GLU A 7 -4.26 22.41 -8.85
N ASP A 8 -3.54 21.82 -9.80
CA ASP A 8 -3.80 20.52 -10.38
C ASP A 8 -3.89 19.57 -9.18
N SER A 9 -5.11 19.31 -8.72
CA SER A 9 -5.38 18.25 -7.78
C SER A 9 -4.98 16.99 -8.52
N ALA A 10 -3.71 16.60 -8.39
CA ALA A 10 -3.30 15.22 -8.61
C ALA A 10 -4.40 14.38 -7.95
N PRO A 11 -5.01 13.42 -8.66
CA PRO A 11 -6.07 12.61 -8.08
C PRO A 11 -5.56 12.18 -6.71
N GLU A 12 -6.36 12.39 -5.66
CA GLU A 12 -5.97 12.03 -4.31
C GLU A 12 -5.72 10.52 -4.35
N GLU A 13 -4.47 10.09 -4.50
CA GLU A 13 -4.15 8.68 -4.68
C GLU A 13 -4.29 8.03 -3.32
N HIS A 14 -5.42 7.34 -3.15
CA HIS A 14 -5.65 6.55 -1.95
C HIS A 14 -4.55 5.50 -1.86
N ALA A 15 -4.08 5.22 -0.64
CA ALA A 15 -2.95 4.33 -0.41
C ALA A 15 -3.32 3.20 0.53
N VAL A 16 -2.68 2.05 0.30
CA VAL A 16 -2.57 0.96 1.27
C VAL A 16 -1.09 0.69 1.47
N LEU A 17 -0.63 0.84 2.71
CA LEU A 17 0.78 0.65 3.08
C LEU A 17 0.90 -0.58 3.96
N LEU A 18 1.79 -1.50 3.60
CA LEU A 18 2.08 -2.69 4.38
C LEU A 18 3.46 -2.53 5.01
N GLU A 19 3.52 -2.44 6.33
CA GLU A 19 4.75 -2.15 7.06
C GLU A 19 5.13 -3.33 7.96
N TRP A 20 6.40 -3.70 7.91
CA TRP A 20 7.07 -4.57 8.86
C TRP A 20 8.06 -3.71 9.64
N GLU A 21 7.87 -3.66 10.95
CA GLU A 21 8.80 -3.04 11.91
C GLU A 21 9.42 -4.14 12.78
N ASP A 22 10.65 -3.93 13.24
CA ASP A 22 11.33 -4.78 14.24
C ASP A 22 11.49 -6.26 13.84
N GLY A 23 11.51 -6.57 12.53
CA GLY A 23 11.40 -7.95 12.03
C GLY A 23 12.46 -8.40 11.02
N GLU A 24 13.33 -7.51 10.53
CA GLU A 24 14.30 -7.75 9.44
C GLU A 24 13.76 -8.75 8.38
N PRO A 25 12.58 -8.49 7.77
CA PRO A 25 12.03 -9.45 6.83
C PRO A 25 13.02 -9.67 5.68
N PRO A 26 13.30 -10.93 5.28
CA PRO A 26 14.24 -11.18 4.20
C PRO A 26 13.85 -10.44 2.92
N LEU A 27 14.81 -9.84 2.21
CA LEU A 27 14.53 -9.13 0.95
C LEU A 27 13.73 -10.00 -0.03
N ASP A 28 14.14 -11.25 -0.22
CA ASP A 28 13.45 -12.20 -1.11
C ASP A 28 12.00 -12.47 -0.68
N PHE A 29 11.69 -12.37 0.62
CA PHE A 29 10.32 -12.47 1.11
C PHE A 29 9.51 -11.24 0.67
N ILE A 30 10.02 -10.04 0.86
CA ILE A 30 9.33 -8.80 0.47
C ILE A 30 9.07 -8.76 -1.03
N LEU A 31 10.06 -9.13 -1.85
CA LEU A 31 9.90 -9.20 -3.31
C LEU A 31 8.85 -10.24 -3.72
N ALA A 32 8.83 -11.42 -3.09
CA ALA A 32 7.81 -12.43 -3.37
C ALA A 32 6.40 -11.99 -2.94
N VAL A 33 6.29 -11.21 -1.86
CA VAL A 33 5.01 -10.62 -1.44
C VAL A 33 4.56 -9.56 -2.45
N GLU A 34 5.45 -8.68 -2.88
CA GLU A 34 5.18 -7.66 -3.90
C GLU A 34 4.67 -8.31 -5.20
N ASP A 35 5.37 -9.32 -5.73
CA ASP A 35 4.96 -10.07 -6.92
C ASP A 35 3.55 -10.65 -6.77
N ARG A 36 3.27 -11.26 -5.62
CA ARG A 36 1.96 -11.85 -5.34
C ARG A 36 0.86 -10.79 -5.23
N LEU A 37 1.16 -9.62 -4.70
CA LEU A 37 0.21 -8.51 -4.62
C LEU A 37 -0.03 -7.91 -6.01
N MET A 38 1.01 -7.77 -6.84
CA MET A 38 0.88 -7.36 -8.24
C MET A 38 -0.06 -8.29 -9.00
N GLU A 39 0.11 -9.62 -8.88
CA GLU A 39 -0.80 -10.59 -9.50
C GLU A 39 -2.27 -10.39 -9.09
N VAL A 40 -2.53 -10.08 -7.80
CA VAL A 40 -3.90 -9.84 -7.29
C VAL A 40 -4.47 -8.54 -7.86
N VAL A 41 -3.67 -7.48 -7.88
CA VAL A 41 -4.09 -6.15 -8.34
C VAL A 41 -4.29 -6.13 -9.85
N ASP A 42 -3.34 -6.65 -10.62
CA ASP A 42 -3.40 -6.72 -12.10
C ASP A 42 -4.54 -7.60 -12.62
N SER A 43 -5.00 -8.57 -11.82
CA SER A 43 -6.16 -9.39 -12.16
C SER A 43 -7.49 -8.61 -12.12
N GLN A 44 -7.50 -7.40 -11.56
CA GLN A 44 -8.68 -6.58 -11.34
C GLN A 44 -8.50 -5.16 -11.93
N PRO A 45 -9.06 -4.88 -13.11
CA PRO A 45 -8.83 -3.60 -13.77
C PRO A 45 -9.40 -2.43 -12.97
N GLY A 46 -8.56 -1.42 -12.73
CA GLY A 46 -8.97 -0.13 -12.16
C GLY A 46 -9.04 -0.07 -10.63
N ILE A 47 -8.53 -1.06 -9.90
CA ILE A 47 -8.48 -1.00 -8.44
C ILE A 47 -7.22 -0.32 -7.88
N GLY A 48 -6.18 -0.19 -8.69
CA GLY A 48 -4.90 0.41 -8.29
C GLY A 48 -3.71 -0.30 -8.91
N GLU A 49 -2.55 -0.11 -8.29
CA GLU A 49 -1.27 -0.73 -8.61
C GLU A 49 -0.43 -0.93 -7.35
N VAL A 50 0.54 -1.83 -7.44
CA VAL A 50 1.66 -1.90 -6.48
C VAL A 50 2.77 -1.02 -7.06
N ASP A 51 3.13 0.05 -6.36
CA ASP A 51 4.14 1.02 -6.83
C ASP A 51 5.56 0.55 -6.53
N GLY A 52 5.74 -0.16 -5.41
CA GLY A 52 7.00 -0.80 -5.08
C GLY A 52 7.16 -1.12 -3.60
N ASN A 53 8.42 -1.31 -3.22
CA ASN A 53 8.83 -1.57 -1.85
C ASN A 53 10.02 -0.70 -1.42
N GLU A 54 10.14 -0.47 -0.12
CA GLU A 54 11.34 0.07 0.53
C GLU A 54 11.78 -0.93 1.61
N VAL A 55 13.01 -1.45 1.50
CA VAL A 55 13.60 -2.36 2.50
C VAL A 55 14.79 -1.66 3.17
N GLY A 56 14.65 -1.43 4.47
CA GLY A 56 15.69 -0.91 5.35
C GLY A 56 16.36 -2.01 6.17
N SER A 57 17.20 -1.62 7.13
CA SER A 57 17.91 -2.58 7.99
C SER A 57 16.96 -3.46 8.80
N ASP A 58 15.91 -2.87 9.40
CA ASP A 58 14.97 -3.56 10.29
C ASP A 58 13.51 -3.36 9.90
N THR A 59 13.28 -2.69 8.78
CA THR A 59 11.96 -2.27 8.32
C THR A 59 11.75 -2.64 6.87
N ALA A 60 10.50 -2.91 6.50
CA ALA A 60 10.11 -2.98 5.10
C ALA A 60 8.73 -2.37 4.92
N THR A 61 8.52 -1.71 3.79
CA THR A 61 7.23 -1.16 3.40
C THR A 61 6.90 -1.57 1.97
N ILE A 62 5.68 -2.02 1.71
CA ILE A 62 5.13 -2.15 0.35
C ILE A 62 4.07 -1.05 0.17
N TYR A 63 4.18 -0.33 -0.94
CA TYR A 63 3.31 0.79 -1.30
C TYR A 63 2.34 0.36 -2.39
N LEU A 64 1.05 0.50 -2.12
CA LEU A 64 -0.01 0.31 -3.09
C LEU A 64 -0.86 1.57 -3.19
N TYR A 65 -1.23 1.96 -4.41
CA TYR A 65 -2.03 3.14 -4.67
C TYR A 65 -3.20 2.82 -5.59
N GLY A 66 -4.29 3.55 -5.43
CA GLY A 66 -5.46 3.37 -6.28
C GLY A 66 -6.52 4.45 -6.07
N PRO A 67 -7.62 4.38 -6.83
CA PRO A 67 -8.72 5.34 -6.71
C PRO A 67 -9.58 5.12 -5.45
N ASP A 68 -9.47 3.96 -4.80
CA ASP A 68 -10.22 3.62 -3.58
C ASP A 68 -9.41 2.66 -2.68
N CYS A 69 -8.83 3.17 -1.60
CA CYS A 69 -8.07 2.37 -0.62
C CYS A 69 -8.89 1.24 0.03
N GLU A 70 -10.21 1.39 0.21
CA GLU A 70 -11.03 0.34 0.83
C GLU A 70 -11.26 -0.80 -0.15
N HIS A 71 -11.49 -0.48 -1.43
CA HIS A 71 -11.56 -1.49 -2.49
C HIS A 71 -10.21 -2.19 -2.71
N LEU A 72 -9.13 -1.42 -2.77
CA LEU A 72 -7.76 -1.94 -2.89
C LEU A 72 -7.39 -2.85 -1.70
N TRP A 73 -7.67 -2.42 -0.47
CA TRP A 73 -7.47 -3.23 0.72
C TRP A 73 -8.30 -4.51 0.67
N SER A 74 -9.60 -4.41 0.36
CA SER A 74 -10.49 -5.58 0.28
C SER A 74 -10.00 -6.63 -0.73
N ALA A 75 -9.34 -6.21 -1.80
CA ALA A 75 -8.78 -7.12 -2.80
C ALA A 75 -7.55 -7.88 -2.27
N ILE A 76 -6.62 -7.18 -1.60
CA ILE A 76 -5.35 -7.77 -1.16
C ILE A 76 -5.41 -8.41 0.23
N GLU A 77 -6.39 -8.04 1.07
CA GLU A 77 -6.49 -8.45 2.47
C GLU A 77 -6.37 -9.97 2.67
N PRO A 78 -7.00 -10.84 1.86
CA PRO A 78 -6.85 -12.29 2.02
C PRO A 78 -5.41 -12.78 1.83
N THR A 79 -4.67 -12.17 0.89
CA THR A 79 -3.26 -12.47 0.65
C THR A 79 -2.42 -11.98 1.83
N VAL A 80 -2.62 -10.74 2.27
CA VAL A 80 -1.86 -10.11 3.36
C VAL A 80 -2.06 -10.86 4.69
N ARG A 81 -3.28 -11.28 5.00
CA ARG A 81 -3.59 -12.08 6.20
C ARG A 81 -2.98 -13.49 6.19
N GLY A 82 -2.56 -13.99 5.04
CA GLY A 82 -1.92 -15.30 4.89
C GLY A 82 -0.39 -15.25 4.89
N LEU A 83 0.22 -14.08 5.13
CA LEU A 83 1.67 -13.91 5.15
C LEU A 83 2.27 -14.34 6.48
N GLU A 84 3.47 -14.89 6.43
CA GLU A 84 4.33 -15.13 7.60
C GLU A 84 5.77 -14.73 7.24
N PRO A 85 6.35 -13.67 7.84
CA PRO A 85 5.75 -12.80 8.86
C PRO A 85 4.63 -11.89 8.31
N THR A 86 3.59 -11.70 9.11
CA THR A 86 2.52 -10.73 8.84
C THR A 86 3.05 -9.29 9.01
N PRO A 87 2.57 -8.29 8.22
CA PRO A 87 2.87 -6.89 8.47
C PRO A 87 2.52 -6.49 9.91
N THR A 88 3.37 -5.71 10.55
CA THR A 88 3.13 -5.14 11.89
C THR A 88 2.06 -4.07 11.85
N ARG A 89 2.01 -3.29 10.76
CA ARG A 89 1.01 -2.25 10.53
C ARG A 89 0.53 -2.29 9.08
N VAL A 90 -0.76 -2.08 8.90
CA VAL A 90 -1.37 -1.76 7.61
C VAL A 90 -2.06 -0.41 7.71
N THR A 91 -1.65 0.56 6.91
CA THR A 91 -2.31 1.87 6.83
C THR A 91 -3.19 1.94 5.59
N ILE A 92 -4.47 2.27 5.78
CA ILE A 92 -5.46 2.45 4.72
C ILE A 92 -5.81 3.94 4.68
N ARG A 93 -5.37 4.65 3.64
CA ARG A 93 -5.39 6.11 3.56
C ARG A 93 -6.24 6.58 2.36
N PRO A 94 -7.34 7.34 2.58
CA PRO A 94 -8.24 7.76 1.52
C PRO A 94 -7.75 9.04 0.81
N GLY A 95 -6.45 9.16 0.56
CA GLY A 95 -5.87 10.29 -0.14
C GLY A 95 -4.36 10.42 0.04
N GLY A 96 -3.85 11.61 -0.27
CA GLY A 96 -2.42 11.92 -0.26
C GLY A 96 -1.74 11.81 1.12
N PRO A 97 -0.41 12.02 1.20
CA PRO A 97 0.39 11.82 2.41
C PRO A 97 -0.13 12.52 3.68
N ASP A 98 -0.74 13.69 3.53
CA ASP A 98 -1.29 14.49 4.64
C ASP A 98 -2.73 14.08 5.02
N THR A 99 -3.36 13.18 4.26
CA THR A 99 -4.71 12.69 4.56
C THR A 99 -4.63 11.65 5.69
N PRO A 100 -5.39 11.81 6.78
CA PRO A 100 -5.40 10.82 7.84
C PRO A 100 -5.97 9.48 7.35
N GLY A 101 -5.18 8.42 7.49
CA GLY A 101 -5.60 7.04 7.27
C GLY A 101 -6.03 6.33 8.56
N ARG A 102 -6.45 5.07 8.43
CA ARG A 102 -6.68 4.17 9.56
C ARG A 102 -5.61 3.07 9.57
N ASP A 103 -5.14 2.74 10.77
CA ASP A 103 -4.17 1.67 10.95
C ASP A 103 -4.85 0.38 11.40
N LEU A 104 -4.36 -0.75 10.89
CA LEU A 104 -4.73 -2.09 11.31
C LEU A 104 -3.50 -2.85 11.77
N THR A 105 -3.63 -3.51 12.91
CA THR A 105 -2.69 -4.56 13.34
C THR A 105 -3.32 -5.91 13.01
N LEU A 106 -2.63 -6.68 12.18
CA LEU A 106 -3.02 -8.05 11.86
C LEU A 106 -2.43 -8.96 12.94
N ARG A 107 -3.28 -9.72 13.64
CA ARG A 107 -2.90 -10.64 14.73
C ARG A 107 -3.26 -12.06 14.34
#